data_AF-A0A8S3G9W4-F1
#
_entry.id   AF-A0A8S3G9W4-F1
#
_cell.length_a   1.000
_cell.length_b   1.000
_cell.length_c   1.000
_cell.angle_alpha   90.00
_cell.angle_beta   90.00
_cell.angle_gamma   90.00
#
_symmetry.space_group_name_H-M   'P 1'
#
loop_
_entity.id
_entity.type
_entity.pdbx_description
1 polymer ?
#
loop_
_entity_poly.entity_id
_entity_poly.type
_entity_poly.pdbx_seq_one_letter_code
_entity_poly.pdbx_strand_id
1 'polypeptide(L)'
;GVWISMGLLFSALFTQTILFIFTFGIKVPCGLFIPSMALGAITGRIVGILFETLVYYWPDFFLFTIECSAADEECVVPGFYAVVGACAFLGGVTRMTVSLVVIMVELTGGLSYSVPLMCAALISKLVGDALVGEGIYDAHIKLNNYPYLDIKA
;
A
#
# COMPACT_ATOMS: atom_id res chain seq x y z
N GLY A 1 3.95 -7.71 23.44
CA GLY A 1 5.31 -7.23 23.15
C GLY A 1 5.46 -6.97 21.67
N VAL A 2 6.15 -5.89 21.28
CA VAL A 2 6.29 -5.44 19.87
C VAL A 2 6.77 -6.56 18.94
N TRP A 3 7.74 -7.36 19.39
CA TRP A 3 8.27 -8.52 18.64
C TRP A 3 7.23 -9.60 18.32
N ILE A 4 6.28 -9.84 19.22
CA ILE A 4 5.19 -10.80 18.99
C ILE A 4 4.24 -10.26 17.94
N SER A 5 3.89 -8.97 18.03
CA SER A 5 3.04 -8.30 17.04
C SER A 5 3.69 -8.28 15.65
N MET A 6 5.00 -8.00 15.56
CA MET A 6 5.75 -8.08 14.31
C MET A 6 5.75 -9.50 13.75
N GLY A 7 6.01 -10.51 14.57
CA GLY A 7 5.96 -11.91 14.15
C GLY A 7 4.60 -12.33 13.59
N LEU A 8 3.51 -11.88 14.21
CA LEU A 8 2.14 -12.11 13.74
C LEU A 8 1.84 -11.39 12.41
N LEU A 9 2.32 -10.16 12.24
CA LEU A 9 2.15 -9.42 10.99
C LEU A 9 2.93 -10.06 9.84
N PHE A 10 4.14 -10.54 10.08
CA PHE A 10 4.92 -11.27 9.08
C PHE A 10 4.27 -12.59 8.69
N SER A 11 3.76 -13.37 9.66
CA SER A 11 3.06 -14.62 9.36
C SER A 11 1.74 -14.37 8.63
N ALA A 12 1.00 -13.31 8.96
CA ALA A 12 -0.18 -12.88 8.24
C ALA A 12 0.13 -12.48 6.79
N LEU A 13 1.18 -11.65 6.58
CA LEU A 13 1.63 -11.24 5.26
C LEU A 13 1.96 -12.44 4.37
N PHE A 14 2.73 -13.39 4.91
CA PHE A 14 3.13 -14.60 4.20
C PHE A 14 1.92 -15.45 3.83
N THR A 15 1.04 -15.73 4.79
CA THR A 15 -0.16 -16.54 4.57
C THR A 15 -1.10 -15.90 3.56
N GLN A 16 -1.32 -14.58 3.67
CA GLN A 16 -2.20 -13.84 2.77
C GLN A 16 -1.64 -13.78 1.35
N THR A 17 -0.32 -13.66 1.18
CA THR A 17 0.31 -13.67 -0.15
C THR A 17 0.11 -15.03 -0.83
N ILE A 18 0.28 -16.12 -0.09
CA ILE A 18 0.05 -17.48 -0.60
C ILE A 18 -1.41 -17.66 -1.00
N LEU A 19 -2.34 -17.35 -0.10
CA LEU A 19 -3.78 -17.46 -0.38
C LEU A 19 -4.20 -16.59 -1.56
N PHE A 20 -3.64 -15.39 -1.67
CA PHE A 20 -3.93 -14.47 -2.76
C PHE A 20 -3.55 -15.07 -4.13
N ILE A 21 -2.34 -15.65 -4.24
CA ILE A 21 -1.90 -16.33 -5.46
C ILE A 21 -2.84 -17.49 -5.82
N PHE A 22 -3.24 -18.31 -4.84
CA PHE A 22 -4.19 -19.41 -5.08
C PHE A 22 -5.56 -18.90 -5.51
N THR A 23 -6.13 -17.90 -4.82
CA THR A 23 -7.45 -17.35 -5.16
C THR A 23 -7.50 -16.70 -6.55
N PHE A 24 -6.40 -16.05 -6.97
CA PHE A 24 -6.31 -15.46 -8.30
C PHE A 24 -6.24 -16.51 -9.42
N GLY A 25 -5.68 -17.70 -9.14
CA GLY A 25 -5.58 -18.80 -10.11
C GLY A 25 -6.86 -19.62 -10.29
N ILE A 26 -7.87 -19.46 -9.42
CA ILE A 26 -9.11 -20.25 -9.47
C ILE A 26 -10.14 -19.58 -10.39
N LYS A 27 -10.88 -20.38 -11.17
CA LYS A 27 -11.97 -19.93 -12.05
C LYS A 27 -13.25 -19.58 -11.26
N VAL A 28 -13.18 -18.63 -10.34
CA VAL A 28 -14.30 -18.13 -9.55
C VAL A 28 -14.36 -16.60 -9.69
N PRO A 29 -15.56 -15.99 -9.81
CA PRO A 29 -15.68 -14.54 -9.82
C PRO A 29 -15.24 -13.96 -8.48
N CYS A 30 -14.08 -13.30 -8.47
CA CYS A 30 -13.44 -12.74 -7.27
C CYS A 30 -12.97 -11.31 -7.52
N GLY A 31 -12.95 -10.49 -6.46
CA GLY A 31 -12.37 -9.16 -6.48
C GLY A 31 -10.89 -9.17 -6.08
N LEU A 32 -10.05 -8.46 -6.83
CA LEU A 32 -8.61 -8.30 -6.58
C LEU A 32 -8.25 -7.15 -5.64
N PHE A 33 -9.19 -6.23 -5.42
CA PHE A 33 -8.95 -4.94 -4.78
C PHE A 33 -8.73 -5.04 -3.26
N ILE A 34 -9.63 -5.73 -2.55
CA ILE A 34 -9.55 -5.91 -1.09
C ILE A 34 -8.31 -6.70 -0.64
N PRO A 35 -7.99 -7.88 -1.22
CA PRO A 35 -6.83 -8.65 -0.76
C PRO A 35 -5.50 -7.93 -1.00
N SER A 36 -5.37 -7.17 -2.11
CA SER A 36 -4.17 -6.38 -2.40
C SER A 36 -4.07 -5.16 -1.47
N MET A 37 -5.17 -4.47 -1.19
CA MET A 37 -5.21 -3.41 -0.18
C MET A 37 -4.75 -3.92 1.20
N ALA A 38 -5.22 -5.08 1.62
CA ALA A 38 -4.85 -5.67 2.91
C ALA A 38 -3.37 -6.10 2.96
N LEU A 39 -2.79 -6.62 1.87
CA LEU A 39 -1.35 -6.90 1.79
C LEU A 39 -0.53 -5.61 1.97
N GLY A 40 -0.90 -4.54 1.27
CA GLY A 40 -0.28 -3.23 1.42
C GLY A 40 -0.46 -2.62 2.83
N ALA A 41 -1.61 -2.86 3.47
CA ALA A 41 -1.86 -2.38 4.82
C ALA A 41 -0.96 -3.06 5.85
N ILE A 42 -0.76 -4.38 5.73
CA ILE A 42 0.13 -5.13 6.62
C ILE A 42 1.57 -4.67 6.43
N THR A 43 2.05 -4.53 5.19
CA THR A 43 3.42 -4.03 4.93
C THR A 43 3.61 -2.61 5.43
N GLY A 44 2.65 -1.72 5.17
CA GLY A 44 2.66 -0.36 5.69
C GLY A 44 2.68 -0.30 7.22
N ARG A 45 1.93 -1.16 7.89
CA ARG A 45 1.92 -1.24 9.36
C ARG A 45 3.25 -1.75 9.93
N ILE A 46 3.89 -2.71 9.28
CA ILE A 46 5.23 -3.18 9.66
C ILE A 46 6.24 -2.03 9.56
N VAL A 47 6.18 -1.24 8.48
CA VAL A 47 7.04 -0.05 8.30
C VAL A 47 6.75 1.00 9.37
N GLY A 48 5.48 1.25 9.70
CA GLY A 48 5.09 2.20 10.75
C GLY A 48 5.66 1.83 12.13
N ILE A 49 5.53 0.56 12.54
CA ILE A 49 6.08 0.06 13.81
C ILE A 49 7.61 0.12 13.82
N LEU A 50 8.25 -0.15 12.68
CA LEU A 50 9.70 -0.03 12.53
C LEU A 50 10.17 1.42 12.71
N PHE A 51 9.45 2.38 12.11
CA PHE A 51 9.73 3.80 12.27
C PHE A 51 9.53 4.28 13.71
N GLU A 52 8.45 3.87 14.36
CA GLU A 52 8.19 4.16 15.77
C GLU A 52 9.33 3.65 16.65
N THR A 53 9.80 2.42 16.40
CA THR A 53 10.92 1.82 17.13
C THR A 53 12.24 2.56 16.84
N LEU A 54 12.47 2.96 15.60
CA LEU A 54 13.68 3.68 15.19
C LEU A 54 13.78 5.04 15.89
N VAL A 55 12.68 5.80 15.92
CA VAL A 55 12.60 7.10 16.61
C VAL A 55 12.83 6.94 18.10
N TYR A 56 12.32 5.87 18.72
CA TYR A 56 12.53 5.58 20.13
C TYR A 56 14.01 5.34 20.48
N TYR A 57 14.76 4.62 19.63
CA TYR A 57 16.17 4.36 19.88
C TYR A 57 17.08 5.53 19.50
N TRP A 58 16.77 6.28 18.44
CA TRP A 58 17.64 7.32 17.86
C TRP A 58 16.91 8.68 17.77
N PRO A 59 16.64 9.35 18.91
CA PRO A 59 15.87 10.59 18.93
C PRO A 59 16.64 11.83 18.44
N ASP A 60 17.97 11.83 18.48
CA ASP A 60 18.82 13.00 18.19
C ASP A 60 19.07 13.28 16.69
N PHE A 61 18.45 12.51 15.79
CA PHE A 61 18.63 12.72 14.36
C PHE A 61 17.92 14.02 13.92
N PHE A 62 18.62 14.88 13.16
CA PHE A 62 18.15 16.22 12.74
C PHE A 62 16.74 16.25 12.12
N LEU A 63 16.34 15.16 11.47
CA LEU A 63 15.05 15.05 10.78
C LEU A 63 13.89 14.76 11.74
N PHE A 64 14.15 14.16 12.91
CA PHE A 64 13.12 13.82 13.91
C PHE A 64 12.96 14.92 14.96
N THR A 65 14.01 15.72 15.21
CA THR A 65 13.96 16.82 16.18
C THR A 65 13.10 18.00 15.72
N ILE A 66 12.88 18.18 14.41
CA ILE A 66 12.02 19.28 13.91
C ILE A 66 10.53 18.93 13.99
N GLU A 67 10.17 17.68 13.71
CA GLU A 67 8.77 17.23 13.61
C GLU A 67 8.23 16.65 14.94
N CYS A 68 9.07 16.01 15.75
CA CYS A 68 8.64 15.40 17.03
C CYS A 68 8.90 16.30 18.28
N SER A 69 9.36 17.55 18.12
CA SER A 69 9.70 18.42 19.27
C SER A 69 8.51 19.22 19.83
N ALA A 70 7.32 19.14 19.23
CA ALA A 70 6.14 19.87 19.69
C ALA A 70 5.00 18.91 20.12
N ALA A 71 4.77 18.87 21.44
CA ALA A 71 3.50 18.57 22.14
C ALA A 71 2.80 17.20 21.90
N ASP A 72 2.76 16.39 22.96
CA ASP A 72 1.68 15.49 23.44
C ASP A 72 0.85 14.58 22.49
N GLU A 73 1.05 14.60 21.17
CA GLU A 73 0.46 13.67 20.21
C GLU A 73 1.49 12.62 19.76
N GLU A 74 1.03 11.39 19.52
CA GLU A 74 1.88 10.29 19.02
C GLU A 74 2.55 10.69 17.69
N CYS A 75 3.83 11.10 17.74
CA CYS A 75 4.56 11.61 16.57
C CYS A 75 4.54 10.63 15.37
N VAL A 76 4.47 9.32 15.64
CA VAL A 76 4.37 8.27 14.63
C VAL A 76 3.13 7.44 14.89
N VAL A 77 2.11 7.61 14.04
CA VAL A 77 0.90 6.79 14.08
C VAL A 77 1.03 5.64 13.06
N PRO A 78 1.28 4.38 13.48
CA PRO A 78 1.48 3.26 12.56
C PRO A 78 0.24 2.96 11.69
N GLY A 79 -0.94 3.40 12.12
CA GLY A 79 -2.17 3.32 11.33
C GLY A 79 -2.11 4.13 10.04
N PHE A 80 -1.49 5.30 10.05
CA PHE A 80 -1.34 6.13 8.86
C PHE A 80 -0.46 5.45 7.81
N TYR A 81 0.67 4.88 8.24
CA TYR A 81 1.57 4.12 7.37
C TYR A 81 0.88 2.89 6.76
N ALA A 82 -0.04 2.25 7.47
CA ALA A 82 -0.85 1.16 6.93
C ALA A 82 -1.72 1.63 5.75
N VAL A 83 -2.41 2.78 5.87
CA VAL A 83 -3.24 3.33 4.79
C VAL A 83 -2.38 3.72 3.57
N VAL A 84 -1.22 4.33 3.80
CA VAL A 84 -0.28 4.71 2.73
C VAL A 84 0.26 3.47 2.02
N GLY A 85 0.67 2.43 2.76
CA GLY A 85 1.12 1.16 2.18
C GLY A 85 0.03 0.44 1.38
N ALA A 86 -1.21 0.47 1.87
CA ALA A 86 -2.38 -0.07 1.19
C ALA A 86 -2.62 0.64 -0.16
N CYS A 87 -2.56 1.97 -0.16
CA CYS A 87 -2.70 2.81 -1.35
C CYS A 87 -1.59 2.54 -2.37
N ALA A 88 -0.33 2.48 -1.90
CA ALA A 88 0.83 2.22 -2.74
C ALA A 88 0.75 0.83 -3.41
N PHE A 89 0.45 -0.22 -2.66
CA PHE A 89 0.40 -1.58 -3.20
C PHE A 89 -0.73 -1.73 -4.23
N LEU A 90 -1.93 -1.24 -3.90
CA LEU A 90 -3.08 -1.31 -4.78
C LEU A 90 -2.89 -0.46 -6.06
N GLY A 91 -2.28 0.73 -5.93
CA GLY A 91 -1.95 1.59 -7.07
C GLY A 91 -0.90 0.95 -7.99
N GLY A 92 0.04 0.19 -7.42
CA GLY A 92 1.01 -0.59 -8.18
C GLY A 92 0.40 -1.76 -8.95
N VAL A 93 -0.53 -2.50 -8.33
CA VAL A 93 -1.19 -3.65 -8.97
C VAL A 93 -2.17 -3.22 -10.07
N THR A 94 -2.98 -2.20 -9.79
CA THR A 94 -4.09 -1.78 -10.66
C THR A 94 -3.72 -0.71 -11.67
N ARG A 95 -2.61 0.01 -11.47
CA ARG A 95 -2.21 1.20 -12.25
C ARG A 95 -3.23 2.35 -12.25
N MET A 96 -4.24 2.30 -11.38
CA MET A 96 -5.22 3.36 -11.17
C MET A 96 -4.71 4.31 -10.08
N THR A 97 -4.43 5.57 -10.42
CA THR A 97 -3.86 6.54 -9.46
C THR A 97 -4.91 7.47 -8.87
N VAL A 98 -5.61 8.25 -9.71
CA VAL A 98 -6.52 9.30 -9.21
C VAL A 98 -7.74 8.73 -8.51
N SER A 99 -8.48 7.82 -9.16
CA SER A 99 -9.69 7.23 -8.58
C SER A 99 -9.41 6.45 -7.29
N LEU A 100 -8.29 5.74 -7.24
CA LEU A 100 -7.88 4.99 -6.06
C LEU A 100 -7.64 5.91 -4.88
N VAL A 101 -6.88 6.99 -5.08
CA VAL A 101 -6.56 7.95 -4.02
C VAL A 101 -7.82 8.62 -3.49
N VAL A 102 -8.76 8.98 -4.38
CA VAL A 102 -10.06 9.53 -3.96
C VAL A 102 -10.83 8.53 -3.09
N ILE A 103 -10.95 7.27 -3.53
CA ILE A 103 -11.61 6.23 -2.72
C ILE A 103 -10.95 6.11 -1.34
N MET A 104 -9.62 6.10 -1.27
CA MET A 104 -8.89 6.00 0.00
C MET A 104 -9.11 7.21 0.91
N VAL A 105 -9.16 8.42 0.35
CA VAL A 105 -9.42 9.65 1.11
C VAL A 105 -10.85 9.64 1.67
N GLU A 106 -11.84 9.26 0.85
CA GLU A 106 -13.23 9.13 1.29
C GLU A 106 -13.39 8.08 2.40
N LEU A 107 -12.71 6.93 2.28
CA LEU A 107 -12.75 5.87 3.30
C LEU A 107 -12.03 6.26 4.61
N THR A 108 -10.98 7.08 4.54
CA THR A 108 -10.20 7.51 5.71
C THR A 108 -10.83 8.73 6.40
N GLY A 109 -11.65 9.51 5.68
CA GLY A 109 -12.38 10.65 6.23
C GLY A 109 -11.53 11.89 6.53
N GLY A 110 -10.31 11.99 5.99
CA GLY A 110 -9.38 13.09 6.25
C GLY A 110 -8.65 13.58 5.00
N LEU A 111 -9.05 14.74 4.46
CA LEU A 111 -8.43 15.34 3.28
C LEU A 111 -6.97 15.77 3.48
N SER A 112 -6.55 16.05 4.73
CA SER A 112 -5.19 16.47 5.07
C SER A 112 -4.13 15.44 4.66
N TYR A 113 -4.53 14.17 4.53
CA TYR A 113 -3.68 13.05 4.19
C TYR A 113 -3.66 12.69 2.69
N SER A 114 -4.33 13.48 1.85
CA SER A 114 -4.46 13.21 0.41
C SER A 114 -3.12 13.29 -0.34
N VAL A 115 -2.27 14.26 -0.01
CA VAL A 115 -1.00 14.49 -0.72
C VAL A 115 -0.04 13.31 -0.55
N PRO A 116 0.25 12.79 0.66
CA PRO A 116 1.09 11.60 0.83
C PRO A 116 0.56 10.37 0.08
N LEU A 117 -0.76 10.15 0.09
CA LEU A 117 -1.41 9.04 -0.62
C LEU A 117 -1.21 9.15 -2.13
N MET A 118 -1.35 10.34 -2.69
CA MET A 118 -1.13 10.60 -4.11
C MET A 118 0.33 10.38 -4.51
N CYS A 119 1.28 10.90 -3.73
CA CYS A 119 2.70 10.67 -3.96
C CYS A 119 3.05 9.18 -3.92
N ALA A 120 2.56 8.44 -2.93
CA ALA A 120 2.81 7.02 -2.79
C ALA A 120 2.22 6.20 -3.96
N ALA A 121 0.99 6.51 -4.39
CA ALA A 121 0.37 5.86 -5.54
C ALA A 121 1.10 6.17 -6.85
N LEU A 122 1.56 7.41 -7.05
CA LEU A 122 2.31 7.81 -8.24
C LEU A 122 3.68 7.13 -8.28
N ILE A 123 4.43 7.12 -7.18
CA ILE A 123 5.74 6.46 -7.10
C ILE A 123 5.58 4.96 -7.37
N SER A 124 4.58 4.30 -6.75
CA SER A 124 4.32 2.88 -6.98
C SER A 124 3.94 2.58 -8.44
N LYS A 125 3.13 3.45 -9.05
CA LYS A 125 2.81 3.34 -10.47
C LYS A 125 4.07 3.45 -11.32
N LEU A 126 4.88 4.50 -11.14
CA LEU A 126 6.11 4.74 -11.89
C LEU A 126 7.08 3.57 -11.78
N VAL A 127 7.29 3.05 -10.57
CA VAL A 127 8.17 1.89 -10.34
C VAL A 127 7.67 0.66 -11.09
N GLY A 128 6.37 0.37 -11.04
CA GLY A 128 5.89 -0.82 -11.73
C GLY A 128 5.70 -0.64 -13.26
N ASP A 129 5.47 0.59 -13.74
CA ASP A 129 5.54 0.91 -15.18
C ASP A 129 6.97 0.70 -15.69
N ALA A 130 7.99 0.97 -14.87
CA ALA A 130 9.39 0.71 -15.21
C ALA A 130 9.77 -0.78 -15.17
N LEU A 131 9.17 -1.59 -14.28
CA LEU A 131 9.55 -3.00 -14.11
C LEU A 131 8.76 -3.98 -15.00
N VAL A 132 7.45 -3.79 -15.12
CA VAL A 132 6.54 -4.75 -15.78
C VAL A 132 5.79 -4.11 -16.96
N GLY A 133 5.61 -2.78 -16.94
CA GLY A 133 5.03 -2.01 -18.04
C GLY A 133 3.50 -2.05 -18.13
N GLU A 134 2.83 -3.04 -17.54
CA GLU A 134 1.37 -3.18 -17.56
C GLU A 134 0.76 -3.49 -16.20
N GLY A 135 -0.54 -3.20 -16.04
CA GLY A 135 -1.34 -3.54 -14.86
C GLY A 135 -1.93 -4.95 -14.94
N ILE A 136 -2.40 -5.48 -13.81
CA ILE A 136 -2.93 -6.84 -13.77
C ILE A 136 -4.18 -7.04 -14.63
N TYR A 137 -5.02 -6.01 -14.75
CA TYR A 137 -6.23 -6.05 -15.57
C TYR A 137 -5.90 -6.09 -17.06
N ASP A 138 -4.96 -5.26 -17.51
CA ASP A 138 -4.52 -5.23 -18.91
C ASP A 138 -3.84 -6.54 -19.32
N ALA A 139 -2.99 -7.08 -18.44
CA ALA A 139 -2.36 -8.38 -18.65
C ALA A 139 -3.39 -9.50 -18.81
N HIS A 140 -4.46 -9.50 -18.01
CA HIS A 140 -5.51 -10.51 -18.11
C HIS A 140 -6.35 -10.39 -19.39
N ILE A 141 -6.59 -9.17 -19.86
CA ILE A 141 -7.26 -8.92 -21.16
C ILE A 141 -6.42 -9.50 -22.31
N LYS A 142 -5.10 -9.26 -22.31
CA LYS A 142 -4.18 -9.80 -23.32
C LYS A 142 -4.09 -11.33 -23.28
N LEU A 143 -4.01 -11.91 -22.08
CA LEU A 143 -3.98 -13.37 -21.90
C LEU A 143 -5.24 -14.06 -22.43
N ASN A 144 -6.41 -13.43 -22.28
CA ASN A 144 -7.68 -13.97 -22.78
C ASN A 144 -7.96 -13.61 -24.26
N ASN A 145 -7.06 -12.89 -24.94
CA ASN A 145 -7.22 -12.44 -26.33
C ASN A 145 -8.53 -11.67 -26.58
N TYR A 146 -8.98 -10.87 -25.61
CA TYR A 146 -10.16 -10.03 -25.84
C TYR A 146 -9.79 -8.85 -26.75
N PRO A 147 -10.67 -8.50 -27.71
CA PRO A 147 -10.46 -7.33 -28.56
C PRO A 147 -10.63 -6.05 -27.72
N TYR A 148 -9.51 -5.53 -27.21
CA TYR A 148 -9.43 -4.27 -26.47
C TYR A 148 -8.67 -3.24 -27.30
N LEU A 149 -9.31 -2.08 -27.50
CA LEU A 149 -8.69 -0.94 -28.17
C LEU A 149 -8.10 -0.02 -27.11
N ASP A 150 -6.77 0.03 -27.04
CA ASP A 150 -6.07 0.95 -26.15
C ASP A 150 -6.21 2.39 -26.68
N ILE A 151 -6.42 3.35 -25.78
CA ILE A 151 -6.47 4.78 -26.07
C ILE A 151 -5.06 5.32 -26.38
N LYS A 152 -4.00 4.59 -26.01
CA LYS A 152 -2.59 4.96 -26.25
C LYS A 152 -2.07 4.70 -27.67
N ALA A 153 -2.94 4.34 -28.63
CA ALA A 153 -2.55 4.10 -30.02
C ALA A 153 -2.21 5.39 -30.78
#